data_AF-A1YSC8-F1
#
_entry.id   AF-A1YSC8-F1
#
_cell.length_a   1.000
_cell.length_b   1.000
_cell.length_c   1.000
_cell.angle_alpha   90.00
_cell.angle_beta   90.00
_cell.angle_gamma   90.00
#
_symmetry.space_group_name_H-M   'P 1'
#
loop_
_entity.id
_entity.type
_entity.pdbx_description
1 polymer ?
#
loop_
_entity_poly.entity_id
_entity_poly.type
_entity_poly.pdbx_seq_one_letter_code
_entity_poly.pdbx_strand_id
1 'polypeptide(L)' 'DPKDHLAEKTGKLFLENGYQVKVLDLVNMTNSDGFNPFRYVETENDLNRMLTVYFNNTRGSGSRSD' A
#
# COMPACT_ATOMS: atom_id res chain seq x y z
N ASP A 1 4.53 -3.03 6.87
CA ASP A 1 5.23 -3.75 7.94
C ASP A 1 5.69 -2.74 8.98
N PRO A 2 5.11 -2.70 10.19
CA PRO A 2 5.43 -1.69 11.19
C PRO A 2 6.89 -1.74 11.68
N LYS A 3 7.58 -2.87 11.45
CA LYS A 3 8.96 -3.09 11.90
C LYS A 3 9.97 -3.13 10.75
N ASP A 4 9.52 -2.92 9.52
CA ASP A 4 10.36 -2.81 8.31
C ASP A 4 11.43 -3.91 8.11
N HIS A 5 11.11 -5.14 8.51
CA HIS A 5 12.02 -6.30 8.43
C HIS A 5 11.49 -7.43 7.55
N LEU A 6 10.21 -7.43 7.22
CA LEU A 6 9.55 -8.50 6.48
C LEU A 6 10.07 -8.58 5.05
N ALA A 7 10.16 -7.44 4.36
CA ALA A 7 10.70 -7.36 3.00
C ALA A 7 12.16 -7.80 2.95
N GLU A 8 12.98 -7.40 3.94
CA GLU A 8 14.38 -7.80 4.04
C GLU A 8 14.54 -9.31 4.27
N LYS A 9 13.77 -9.87 5.22
CA LYS A 9 13.89 -11.29 5.62
C LYS A 9 13.32 -12.27 4.60
N THR A 10 12.27 -11.88 3.87
CA THR A 10 11.51 -12.79 3.00
C THR A 10 11.55 -12.42 1.53
N GLY A 11 11.96 -11.20 1.19
CA GLY A 11 11.95 -10.71 -0.19
C GLY A 11 12.81 -11.56 -1.13
N LYS A 12 13.99 -12.00 -0.69
CA LYS A 12 14.88 -12.87 -1.49
C LYS A 12 14.22 -14.21 -1.82
N LEU A 13 13.55 -14.83 -0.85
CA LEU A 13 12.84 -16.09 -1.05
C LEU A 13 11.73 -15.93 -2.11
N PHE A 14 10.97 -14.84 -2.08
CA PHE A 14 9.94 -14.59 -3.09
C PHE A 14 10.54 -14.38 -4.48
N LEU A 15 11.65 -13.65 -4.59
CA LEU A 15 12.35 -13.48 -5.86
C LEU A 15 12.88 -14.80 -6.43
N GLU A 16 13.47 -15.66 -5.58
CA GLU A 16 13.97 -16.99 -5.97
C GLU A 16 12.87 -17.92 -6.47
N ASN A 17 11.65 -17.77 -5.93
CA ASN A 17 10.47 -18.50 -6.40
C ASN A 17 9.77 -17.83 -7.61
N GLY A 18 10.37 -16.80 -8.20
CA GLY A 18 9.87 -16.14 -9.42
C GLY A 18 8.76 -15.12 -9.20
N TYR A 19 8.49 -14.69 -7.96
CA TYR A 19 7.52 -13.65 -7.68
C TYR A 19 8.07 -12.26 -7.98
N GLN A 20 7.22 -11.37 -8.49
CA GLN A 20 7.52 -9.95 -8.56
C GLN A 20 7.22 -9.30 -7.20
N VAL A 21 8.28 -8.91 -6.49
CA VAL A 21 8.16 -8.18 -5.22
C VAL A 21 8.11 -6.68 -5.51
N LYS A 22 7.16 -5.98 -4.86
CA LYS A 22 6.99 -4.51 -4.92
C LYS A 22 6.95 -3.95 -3.50
N VAL A 23 7.67 -2.86 -3.26
CA VAL A 23 7.80 -2.22 -1.95
C VAL A 23 7.17 -0.83 -1.99
N LEU A 24 6.26 -0.56 -1.06
CA LEU A 24 5.75 0.78 -0.78
C LEU A 24 6.32 1.27 0.55
N ASP A 25 7.45 1.98 0.48
CA ASP A 25 8.09 2.62 1.64
C ASP A 25 7.46 4.01 1.86
N LEU A 26 6.73 4.17 2.97
CA LEU A 26 6.07 5.42 3.35
C LEU A 26 6.99 6.36 4.17
N VAL A 27 8.18 5.90 4.57
CA VAL A 27 9.19 6.69 5.27
C VAL A 27 10.18 7.27 4.27
N ASN A 28 10.74 6.45 3.38
CA ASN A 28 11.61 6.90 2.30
C ASN A 28 11.05 6.53 0.92
N MET A 29 10.26 7.45 0.36
CA MET A 29 9.60 7.27 -0.94
C MET A 29 10.58 7.06 -2.11
N THR A 30 11.87 7.41 -2.00
CA THR A 30 12.84 7.17 -3.09
C THR A 30 13.25 5.70 -3.22
N ASN A 31 13.07 4.91 -2.16
CA ASN A 31 13.33 3.47 -2.13
C ASN A 31 12.07 2.65 -2.49
N SER A 32 10.97 3.32 -2.82
CA SER A 32 9.68 2.72 -3.09
C SER A 32 9.49 2.49 -4.60
N ASP A 33 8.78 1.42 -4.97
CA ASP A 33 8.29 1.21 -6.33
C ASP A 33 7.19 2.21 -6.72
N GLY A 34 6.71 2.99 -5.75
CA GLY A 34 5.64 3.96 -5.93
C GLY A 34 4.26 3.30 -5.98
N PHE A 35 3.24 4.13 -5.74
CA PHE A 35 1.86 3.69 -5.80
C PHE A 35 0.99 4.82 -6.38
N ASN A 36 0.31 4.52 -7.48
CA ASN A 36 -0.69 5.42 -8.06
C ASN A 36 -2.09 4.77 -7.90
N PRO A 37 -2.94 5.24 -6.97
CA PRO A 37 -4.26 4.67 -6.76
C PRO A 37 -5.18 4.80 -7.98
N PHE A 38 -5.00 5.83 -8.81
CA PHE A 38 -5.81 6.05 -10.00
C PHE A 38 -5.55 5.04 -11.11
N ARG A 39 -4.40 4.35 -11.09
CA ARG A 39 -4.12 3.24 -12.01
C ARG A 39 -5.09 2.06 -11.83
N TYR A 40 -5.72 1.94 -10.66
CA TYR A 40 -6.55 0.79 -10.30
C TYR A 40 -8.06 1.11 -10.29
N VAL A 41 -8.47 2.27 -10.81
CA VAL A 41 -9.88 2.64 -10.94
C VAL A 41 -10.34 2.27 -12.35
N GLU A 42 -11.02 1.13 -12.45
CA GLU A 42 -11.59 0.65 -13.72
C GLU A 42 -13.12 0.73 -13.72
N THR A 43 -13.73 0.62 -12.53
CA THR A 43 -15.19 0.65 -12.36
C THR A 43 -15.63 1.73 -11.38
N GLU A 44 -16.91 2.10 -11.43
CA GLU A 44 -17.52 2.99 -10.45
C GLU A 44 -17.41 2.45 -9.02
N ASN A 45 -17.43 1.14 -8.85
CA ASN A 45 -17.27 0.50 -7.54
C ASN A 45 -15.86 0.74 -6.96
N ASP A 46 -14.82 0.74 -7.81
CA ASP A 46 -13.45 1.03 -7.37
C ASP A 46 -13.28 2.49 -6.97
N LEU A 47 -13.94 3.39 -7.72
CA LEU A 47 -14.02 4.81 -7.36
C LEU A 47 -14.70 4.99 -5.99
N ASN A 48 -15.84 4.33 -5.76
CA ASN A 48 -16.56 4.40 -4.49
C ASN A 48 -15.71 3.86 -3.31
N ARG A 49 -14.95 2.79 -3.52
CA ARG A 49 -13.99 2.28 -2.52
C ARG A 49 -12.90 3.31 -2.21
N MET A 50 -12.29 3.89 -3.24
CA MET A 50 -11.26 4.91 -3.08
C MET A 50 -11.79 6.12 -2.30
N LEU A 51 -12.96 6.63 -2.66
CA LEU A 51 -13.59 7.76 -1.98
C LEU A 51 -13.94 7.44 -0.53
N THR A 52 -14.44 6.23 -0.26
CA THR A 52 -14.74 5.78 1.12
C THR A 52 -13.48 5.79 1.99
N VAL A 53 -12.37 5.22 1.48
CA VAL A 53 -11.08 5.24 2.19
C VAL A 53 -10.61 6.68 2.41
N TYR A 54 -10.69 7.53 1.38
CA TYR A 54 -10.28 8.93 1.48
C TYR A 54 -11.07 9.68 2.56
N PHE A 55 -12.40 9.60 2.52
CA PHE A 55 -13.26 10.29 3.49
C PHE A 55 -13.05 9.76 4.91
N ASN A 56 -12.97 8.45 5.12
CA ASN A 56 -12.77 7.87 6.45
C ASN A 56 -11.46 8.34 7.10
N ASN A 57 -10.42 8.58 6.30
CA ASN A 57 -9.10 8.99 6.80
C ASN A 57 -8.90 10.53 6.87
N THR A 58 -9.81 11.33 6.32
CA THR A 58 -9.67 12.81 6.29
C THR A 58 -10.77 13.56 7.05
N ARG A 59 -11.86 12.89 7.46
CA ARG A 59 -12.98 13.50 8.20
C ARG A 59 -12.68 13.94 9.63
N GLY A 60 -11.43 13.86 10.09
CA GLY A 60 -10.99 14.38 11.40
C GLY A 60 -11.50 13.61 12.63
N SER A 61 -12.45 12.68 12.48
CA SER A 61 -13.02 11.87 13.56
C SER A 61 -12.31 10.52 13.73
N GLY A 62 -10.99 10.46 13.49
CA GLY A 62 -10.24 9.23 13.30
C GLY A 62 -10.35 8.26 14.48
N SER A 63 -11.23 7.27 14.38
CA SER A 63 -11.16 6.04 15.17
C SER A 63 -10.09 5.16 14.55
N ARG A 64 -8.85 5.25 15.03
CA ARG A 64 -7.88 4.17 14.82
C ARG A 64 -8.48 2.92 15.45
N SER A 65 -8.84 1.95 14.62
CA SER A 65 -9.09 0.59 15.11
C SER A 65 -7.71 0.00 15.36
N ASP A 66 -7.40 -0.32 16.63
CA ASP A 66 -6.23 -1.11 17.00
C ASP A 66 -6.25 -2.48 16.30
#